data_AF-A0A496ZMV6-F1
#
_entry.id   AF-A0A496ZMV6-F1
#
_cell.length_a   1.000
_cell.length_b   1.000
_cell.length_c   1.000
_cell.angle_alpha   90.00
_cell.angle_beta   90.00
_cell.angle_gamma   90.00
#
_symmetry.space_group_name_H-M   'P 1'
#
loop_
_entity.id
_entity.type
_entity.pdbx_description
1 polymer ?
#
loop_
_entity_poly.entity_id
_entity_poly.type
_entity_poly.pdbx_seq_one_letter_code
_entity_poly.pdbx_strand_id
1 'polypeptide(L)' 'GLPKRSIVDNYVLAKDDYYFVYPNSFHQYMKQYNGTFQHGGISMEEMILPLAVCKPKE' A
#
# COMPACT_ATOMS: atom_id res chain seq x y z
N GLY A 1 -19.48 4.06 -10.41
CA GLY A 1 -18.87 5.20 -9.71
C GLY A 1 -18.18 4.70 -8.46
N LEU A 2 -17.12 5.37 -8.00
CA LEU A 2 -16.44 4.99 -6.76
C LEU A 2 -17.38 5.12 -5.55
N PRO A 3 -17.14 4.36 -4.45
CA PRO A 3 -17.96 4.43 -3.25
C PRO A 3 -18.04 5.87 -2.72
N LYS A 4 -19.23 6.29 -2.29
CA LYS A 4 -19.39 7.59 -1.60
C LYS A 4 -18.73 7.48 -0.22
N ARG A 5 -17.84 8.42 0.08
CA ARG A 5 -17.20 8.53 1.41
C ARG A 5 -18.20 9.05 2.44
N SER A 6 -18.17 8.47 3.63
CA SER A 6 -18.91 8.91 4.81
C SER A 6 -17.95 9.34 5.91
N ILE A 7 -18.41 10.23 6.80
CA ILE A 7 -17.59 10.71 7.92
C ILE A 7 -17.29 9.62 8.97
N VAL A 8 -18.05 8.52 8.94
CA VAL A 8 -17.90 7.36 9.82
C VAL A 8 -17.10 6.21 9.19
N ASP A 9 -16.51 6.43 8.02
CA ASP A 9 -15.67 5.42 7.37
C ASP A 9 -14.43 5.14 8.21
N ASN A 10 -14.15 3.86 8.46
CA ASN A 10 -12.95 3.43 9.18
C ASN A 10 -11.84 3.15 8.18
N TYR A 11 -10.65 3.69 8.45
CA TYR A 11 -9.46 3.47 7.66
C TYR A 11 -8.40 2.76 8.51
N VAL A 12 -7.74 1.79 7.90
CA VAL A 12 -6.66 1.02 8.51
C VAL A 12 -5.48 1.10 7.55
N LEU A 13 -4.37 1.62 8.05
CA LEU A 13 -3.20 1.97 7.24
C LEU A 13 -1.95 1.32 7.83
N ALA A 14 -1.20 0.63 6.99
CA ALA A 14 0.13 0.16 7.33
C ALA A 14 1.14 1.22 6.91
N LYS A 15 2.05 1.59 7.82
CA LYS A 15 3.12 2.56 7.56
C LYS A 15 4.41 1.81 7.26
N ASP A 16 5.27 2.38 6.42
CA ASP A 16 6.65 1.95 6.20
C ASP A 16 6.79 0.41 6.15
N ASP A 17 7.54 -0.20 7.08
CA ASP A 17 7.81 -1.65 7.11
C ASP A 17 6.73 -2.50 7.79
N TYR A 18 5.53 -1.95 8.02
CA TYR A 18 4.40 -2.68 8.59
C TYR A 18 3.50 -3.25 7.49
N TYR A 19 2.89 -4.40 7.77
CA TYR A 19 1.91 -5.04 6.89
C TYR A 19 0.85 -5.76 7.72
N PHE A 20 -0.36 -5.89 7.16
CA PHE A 20 -1.45 -6.60 7.82
C PHE A 20 -1.39 -8.09 7.49
N VAL A 21 -1.49 -8.92 8.53
CA VAL A 21 -1.62 -10.36 8.40
C VAL A 21 -2.88 -10.84 9.12
N TYR A 22 -3.51 -11.87 8.57
CA TYR A 22 -4.65 -12.49 9.22
C TYR A 22 -4.21 -13.25 10.48
N PRO A 23 -4.92 -13.07 11.62
CA PRO A 23 -4.51 -13.67 12.89
C PRO A 23 -4.69 -15.19 12.93
N ASN A 24 -5.61 -15.73 12.14
CA ASN A 24 -5.92 -17.16 12.07
C ASN A 24 -4.73 -18.02 11.58
N SER A 25 -3.69 -17.43 10.98
CA SER A 25 -2.48 -18.13 10.53
C SER A 25 -1.26 -17.22 10.54
N PHE A 26 -1.06 -16.48 11.64
CA PHE A 26 -0.02 -15.45 11.78
C PHE A 26 1.39 -15.93 11.36
N HIS A 27 1.88 -17.05 11.92
CA HIS A 27 3.25 -17.52 11.66
C HIS A 27 3.52 -17.87 10.19
N GLN A 28 2.52 -18.43 9.49
CA GLN A 28 2.65 -18.76 8.08
C GLN A 28 2.82 -17.48 7.25
N TYR A 29 1.93 -16.50 7.44
CA TYR A 29 1.95 -15.24 6.70
C TYR A 29 3.14 -14.37 7.08
N MET A 30 3.53 -14.34 8.35
CA MET A 30 4.76 -13.69 8.80
C MET A 30 5.96 -14.27 8.06
N LYS A 31 6.13 -15.59 8.01
CA LYS A 31 7.24 -16.23 7.29
C LYS A 31 7.19 -15.94 5.78
N GLN A 32 6.01 -15.87 5.20
CA GLN A 32 5.82 -15.62 3.78
C GLN A 32 6.17 -14.18 3.37
N TYR A 33 5.79 -13.19 4.17
CA TYR A 33 5.93 -11.77 3.81
C TYR A 33 7.18 -11.11 4.40
N ASN A 34 7.75 -11.66 5.47
CA ASN A 34 8.92 -11.07 6.11
C ASN A 34 10.11 -10.96 5.13
N GLY A 35 10.65 -9.75 4.99
CA GLY A 35 11.78 -9.44 4.10
C GLY A 35 11.44 -9.46 2.61
N THR A 36 10.17 -9.58 2.24
CA THR A 36 9.72 -9.47 0.84
C THR A 36 9.31 -8.03 0.52
N PHE A 37 9.40 -7.64 -0.75
CA PHE A 37 8.85 -6.36 -1.21
C PHE A 37 7.32 -6.43 -1.21
N GLN A 38 6.70 -5.64 -0.34
CA GLN A 38 5.26 -5.45 -0.28
C GLN A 38 4.90 -4.04 -0.77
N HIS A 39 3.66 -3.89 -1.26
CA HIS A 39 3.12 -2.63 -1.74
C HIS A 39 1.63 -2.56 -1.36
N GLY A 40 1.03 -1.38 -1.31
CA GLY A 40 -0.34 -1.13 -0.87
C GLY A 40 -0.43 -0.43 0.50
N GLY A 41 0.69 0.00 1.07
CA GLY A 41 0.75 0.84 2.25
C GLY A 41 0.60 2.32 1.93
N ILE A 42 0.92 3.17 2.91
CA ILE A 42 0.90 4.64 2.79
C ILE A 42 2.30 5.25 2.92
N SER A 43 3.36 4.49 2.67
CA SER A 43 4.71 5.04 2.72
C SER A 43 4.91 6.09 1.62
N MET A 44 5.90 6.96 1.81
CA MET A 44 6.14 8.07 0.87
C MET A 44 6.52 7.57 -0.52
N GLU A 45 7.27 6.46 -0.57
CA GLU A 45 7.71 5.78 -1.78
C GLU A 45 6.53 5.21 -2.59
N GLU A 46 5.44 4.84 -1.91
CA GLU A 46 4.23 4.31 -2.53
C GLU A 46 3.28 5.42 -3.00
N MET A 47 3.27 6.55 -2.29
CA MET A 47 2.37 7.67 -2.56
C MET A 47 2.93 8.66 -3.58
N ILE A 48 4.26 8.78 -3.70
CA ILE A 48 4.91 9.68 -4.65
C ILE A 48 5.16 8.95 -5.96
N LEU A 49 4.49 9.39 -7.03
CA LEU A 49 4.68 8.85 -8.37
C LEU A 49 5.67 9.70 -9.17
N PRO A 50 6.68 9.09 -9.81
CA PRO A 50 7.53 9.80 -10.74
C PRO A 50 6.71 10.24 -11.96
N LEU A 51 6.86 11.50 -12.34
CA LEU A 51 6.20 12.08 -13.51
C LEU A 51 7.25 12.45 -14.57
N ALA A 52 7.07 11.93 -15.78
CA ALA A 52 7.85 12.35 -16.94
C ALA A 52 6.92 13.02 -17.97
N VAL A 53 7.31 14.20 -18.45
CA VAL A 53 6.61 14.91 -19.51
C VAL A 53 7.45 14.80 -20.78
N CYS A 54 6.99 14.00 -21.74
CA CYS A 54 7.67 13.81 -23.01
C CYS A 54 7.30 14.90 -24.01
N LYS A 55 8.29 15.40 -24.75
CA LYS A 55 8.06 16.23 -25.93
C LYS A 55 8.16 15.36 -27.18
N PRO A 56 7.36 15.64 -28.23
CA PRO A 56 7.50 14.95 -29.50
C PRO A 56 8.92 15.17 -30.04
N LYS A 57 9.44 14.14 -30.69
CA LYS A 57 10.72 14.22 -31.40
C LYS A 57 10.46 15.01 -32.69
N GLU A 58 11.34 15.97 -32.99
CA GLU A 58 11.35 16.67 -34.28
C GLU A 58 11.67 15.71 -35.42
#